data_AF-A0A9R1AEU4-F1
#
_entry.id   AF-A0A9R1AEU4-F1
#
_cell.length_a   1.000
_cell.length_b   1.000
_cell.length_c   1.000
_cell.angle_alpha   90.00
_cell.angle_beta   90.00
_cell.angle_gamma   90.00
#
_symmetry.space_group_name_H-M   'P 1'
#
loop_
_entity.id
_entity.type
_entity.pdbx_description
1 polymer ?
#
loop_
_entity_poly.entity_id
_entity_poly.type
_entity_poly.pdbx_seq_one_letter_code
_entity_poly.pdbx_strand_id
1 'polypeptide(L)'
;MLILEFTSMIKNLTCVQLGFLLLACLWKFDFPPMMVLLIAILNDGTIMTISKDKVKPSPCPDSWKLAEIFATGVVLGAYLAVTTVLFFWAAYKTDFFPRHFRVRTLNVNSIGHDMESIAKNTEMLASAVYLQVSTISQALIFVTRSRGWSFTERPGFLLMFAFVLAQLIASLLSALVDWELASIRGIGWGWTGVIWLYNILIYMLLDPIKFAVRYGLSGRAWNLVTDNKVAFSNQKNFGKEASQAAWAHEQRTLHGLESAGREKAASMELGHMAEETKRRAEITRLRAVHTLKGKVENAAMLKGIDLDDINNQHYTV
;
A
#
# COMPACT_ATOMS: atom_id res chain seq x y z
N MET A 1 -15.50 -2.56 -3.11
CA MET A 1 -16.20 -1.46 -2.43
C MET A 1 -16.16 -1.66 -0.91
N LEU A 2 -16.88 -2.65 -0.36
CA LEU A 2 -16.84 -3.03 1.07
C LEU A 2 -15.43 -3.26 1.64
N ILE A 3 -14.53 -3.86 0.86
CA ILE A 3 -13.13 -4.10 1.27
C ILE A 3 -12.35 -2.79 1.43
N LEU A 4 -12.57 -1.80 0.56
CA LEU A 4 -11.89 -0.51 0.63
C LEU A 4 -12.39 0.32 1.80
N GLU A 5 -13.70 0.29 2.05
CA GLU A 5 -14.32 0.95 3.21
C GLU A 5 -13.84 0.33 4.52
N PHE A 6 -13.88 -1.00 4.64
CA PHE A 6 -13.41 -1.72 5.82
C PHE A 6 -11.90 -1.53 6.06
N THR A 7 -11.10 -1.58 4.99
CA THR A 7 -9.65 -1.36 5.07
C THR A 7 -9.32 0.08 5.45
N SER A 8 -10.01 1.07 4.87
CA SER A 8 -9.78 2.47 5.20
C SER A 8 -10.25 2.79 6.61
N MET A 9 -11.36 2.19 7.05
CA MET A 9 -11.89 2.31 8.41
C MET A 9 -10.91 1.75 9.45
N ILE A 10 -10.43 0.52 9.26
CA ILE A 10 -9.43 -0.08 10.17
C ILE A 10 -8.16 0.77 10.23
N LYS A 11 -7.67 1.26 9.08
CA LYS A 11 -6.43 2.03 9.00
C LYS A 11 -6.55 3.40 9.66
N ASN A 12 -7.66 4.10 9.44
CA ASN A 12 -7.95 5.38 10.07
C ASN A 12 -8.16 5.23 11.59
N LEU A 13 -8.90 4.22 12.02
CA LEU A 13 -9.16 3.95 13.44
C LEU A 13 -7.86 3.59 14.18
N THR A 14 -7.02 2.73 13.59
CA THR A 14 -5.72 2.34 14.17
C THR A 14 -4.76 3.52 14.25
N CYS A 15 -4.70 4.39 13.23
CA CYS A 15 -3.84 5.58 13.22
C CYS A 15 -4.18 6.55 14.35
N VAL A 16 -5.47 6.90 14.46
CA VAL A 16 -5.95 7.89 15.42
C VAL A 16 -5.79 7.37 16.85
N GLN A 17 -6.18 6.13 17.13
CA GLN A 17 -6.07 5.54 18.47
C GLN A 17 -4.61 5.30 18.90
N LEU A 18 -3.75 4.80 18.00
CA LEU A 18 -2.35 4.55 18.31
C LEU A 18 -1.56 5.85 18.50
N GLY A 19 -1.85 6.88 17.71
CA GLY A 19 -1.21 8.19 17.84
C GLY A 19 -1.52 8.86 19.18
N PHE A 20 -2.80 8.86 19.58
CA PHE A 20 -3.19 9.43 20.88
C PHE A 20 -2.68 8.61 22.07
N LEU A 21 -2.67 7.27 21.96
CA LEU A 21 -2.09 6.40 22.97
C LEU A 21 -0.59 6.67 23.18
N LEU A 22 0.16 6.87 22.08
CA LEU A 22 1.60 7.17 22.16
C LEU A 22 1.89 8.56 22.75
N LEU A 23 1.10 9.57 22.42
CA LEU A 23 1.23 10.91 23.01
C LEU A 23 0.93 10.90 24.52
N ALA A 24 -0.11 10.17 24.93
CA ALA A 24 -0.45 9.99 26.34
C ALA A 24 0.64 9.22 27.11
N CYS A 25 1.23 8.18 26.49
CA CYS A 25 2.26 7.36 27.13
C CYS A 25 3.61 8.08 27.24
N LEU A 26 4.03 8.80 26.19
CA LEU A 26 5.36 9.43 26.14
C LEU A 26 5.41 10.81 26.81
N TRP A 27 4.34 11.60 26.71
CA TRP A 27 4.32 12.98 27.21
C TRP A 27 3.24 13.28 28.25
N LYS A 28 2.42 12.28 28.66
CA LYS A 28 1.25 12.50 29.54
C LYS A 28 0.38 13.67 29.07
N PHE A 29 0.24 13.78 27.75
CA PHE A 29 -0.52 14.85 27.13
C PHE A 29 -1.98 14.41 27.00
N ASP A 30 -2.85 15.03 27.79
CA ASP A 30 -4.28 14.75 27.76
C ASP A 30 -4.91 15.53 26.60
N PHE A 31 -5.19 14.82 25.52
CA PHE A 31 -5.83 15.40 24.34
C PHE A 31 -7.34 15.58 24.58
N PRO A 32 -7.93 16.77 24.32
CA PRO A 32 -9.34 17.01 24.56
C PRO A 32 -10.26 16.03 23.81
N PRO A 33 -11.17 15.31 24.50
CA PRO A 33 -12.06 14.33 23.86
C PRO A 33 -12.93 14.94 22.75
N MET A 34 -13.30 16.20 22.88
CA MET A 34 -14.08 16.93 21.87
C MET A 34 -13.34 17.02 20.53
N MET A 35 -12.01 17.18 20.53
CA MET A 35 -11.22 17.19 19.30
C MET A 35 -11.18 15.83 18.62
N VAL A 36 -11.10 14.75 19.40
CA VAL A 36 -11.20 13.38 18.86
C VAL A 36 -12.57 13.14 18.23
N LEU A 37 -13.63 13.60 18.90
CA LEU A 37 -15.00 13.52 18.39
C LEU A 37 -15.15 14.28 17.07
N LEU A 38 -14.60 15.49 16.96
CA LEU A 38 -14.60 16.26 15.71
C LEU A 38 -13.87 15.53 14.58
N ILE A 39 -12.70 14.92 14.87
CA ILE A 39 -11.99 14.08 13.90
C ILE A 39 -12.86 12.90 13.45
N ALA A 40 -13.51 12.21 14.39
CA ALA A 40 -14.35 11.06 14.09
C ALA A 40 -15.54 11.44 13.17
N ILE A 41 -16.26 12.51 13.50
CA ILE A 41 -17.42 12.98 12.72
C ILE A 41 -16.99 13.39 11.29
N LEU A 42 -15.89 14.14 11.16
CA LEU A 42 -15.39 14.57 9.85
C LEU A 42 -14.88 13.37 9.01
N ASN A 43 -14.27 12.39 9.67
CA ASN A 43 -13.81 11.17 9.00
C ASN A 43 -14.97 10.27 8.56
N ASP A 44 -16.00 10.10 9.38
CA ASP A 44 -17.17 9.29 9.02
C ASP A 44 -17.93 9.91 7.84
N GLY A 45 -18.10 11.24 7.86
CA GLY A 45 -18.73 11.98 6.76
C GLY A 45 -17.98 11.82 5.43
N THR A 46 -16.65 11.83 5.47
CA THR A 46 -15.82 11.62 4.27
C THR A 46 -15.77 10.15 3.84
N ILE A 47 -15.76 9.20 4.78
CA ILE A 47 -15.77 7.75 4.48
C ILE A 47 -17.06 7.35 3.73
N MET A 48 -18.20 7.95 4.04
CA MET A 48 -19.46 7.67 3.31
C MET A 48 -19.33 7.90 1.80
N THR A 49 -18.47 8.83 1.37
CA THR A 49 -18.25 9.13 -0.05
C THR A 49 -17.39 8.09 -0.78
N ILE A 50 -16.67 7.24 -0.03
CA ILE A 50 -15.87 6.13 -0.60
C ILE A 50 -16.79 5.11 -1.29
N SER A 51 -18.01 4.90 -0.79
CA SER A 51 -19.01 4.01 -1.41
C SER A 51 -19.34 4.40 -2.85
N LYS A 52 -19.23 5.69 -3.21
CA LYS A 52 -19.55 6.22 -4.54
C LYS A 52 -18.33 6.40 -5.43
N ASP A 53 -17.16 6.00 -4.96
CA ASP A 53 -15.93 6.22 -5.67
C ASP A 53 -15.59 5.10 -6.67
N LYS A 54 -15.06 5.49 -7.83
CA LYS A 54 -14.81 4.58 -8.97
C LYS A 54 -13.34 4.14 -8.97
N VAL A 55 -13.08 2.96 -8.39
CA VAL A 55 -11.73 2.35 -8.38
C VAL A 55 -11.54 1.36 -9.54
N LYS A 56 -10.30 1.25 -10.04
CA LYS A 56 -9.95 0.28 -11.09
C LYS A 56 -9.95 -1.14 -10.50
N PRO A 57 -10.61 -2.12 -11.16
CA PRO A 57 -10.57 -3.52 -10.71
C PRO A 57 -9.15 -4.11 -10.80
N SER A 58 -8.88 -5.13 -10.00
CA SER A 58 -7.62 -5.88 -10.09
C SER A 58 -7.56 -6.65 -11.42
N PRO A 59 -6.41 -6.67 -12.13
CA PRO A 59 -6.26 -7.47 -13.35
C PRO A 59 -6.16 -8.98 -13.06
N CYS A 60 -5.79 -9.35 -11.83
CA CYS A 60 -5.67 -10.75 -11.39
C CYS A 60 -6.72 -11.04 -10.31
N PRO A 61 -7.22 -12.29 -10.23
CA PRO A 61 -8.14 -12.69 -9.16
C PRO A 61 -7.49 -12.45 -7.80
N ASP A 62 -8.13 -11.62 -6.97
CA ASP A 62 -7.64 -11.22 -5.65
C ASP A 62 -8.31 -12.12 -4.61
N SER A 63 -7.54 -12.96 -3.93
CA SER A 63 -8.03 -13.75 -2.80
C SER A 63 -8.08 -12.85 -1.56
N TRP A 64 -9.10 -13.00 -0.72
CA TRP A 64 -9.30 -12.16 0.47
C TRP A 64 -8.22 -12.37 1.54
N LYS A 65 -7.07 -11.72 1.39
CA LYS A 65 -5.93 -11.80 2.30
C LYS A 65 -6.04 -10.75 3.42
N LEU A 66 -6.91 -11.00 4.40
CA LEU A 66 -7.06 -10.10 5.56
C LEU A 66 -5.73 -9.79 6.26
N ALA A 67 -4.86 -10.80 6.40
CA ALA A 67 -3.58 -10.62 7.08
C ALA A 67 -2.68 -9.58 6.40
N GLU A 68 -2.66 -9.53 5.07
CA GLU A 68 -1.89 -8.54 4.30
C GLU A 68 -2.50 -7.14 4.45
N ILE A 69 -3.83 -7.05 4.43
CA ILE A 69 -4.56 -5.79 4.64
C ILE A 69 -4.31 -5.24 6.05
N PHE A 70 -4.33 -6.10 7.07
CA PHE A 70 -4.08 -5.73 8.44
C PHE A 70 -2.62 -5.34 8.66
N ALA A 71 -1.66 -6.11 8.14
CA ALA A 71 -0.24 -5.80 8.23
C ALA A 71 0.09 -4.46 7.57
N THR A 72 -0.41 -4.20 6.35
CA THR A 72 -0.25 -2.88 5.71
C THR A 72 -0.88 -1.77 6.54
N GLY A 73 -1.99 -2.04 7.24
CA GLY A 73 -2.66 -1.05 8.07
C GLY A 73 -1.93 -0.71 9.34
N VAL A 74 -1.40 -1.71 10.04
CA VAL A 74 -0.57 -1.52 11.23
C VAL A 74 0.69 -0.73 10.89
N VAL A 75 1.38 -1.07 9.80
CA VAL A 75 2.61 -0.35 9.42
C VAL A 75 2.34 1.09 9.03
N LEU A 76 1.31 1.35 8.20
CA LEU A 76 0.94 2.72 7.83
C LEU A 76 0.44 3.52 9.04
N GLY A 77 -0.34 2.90 9.94
CA GLY A 77 -0.81 3.52 11.18
C GLY A 77 0.33 3.83 12.15
N ALA A 78 1.29 2.92 12.31
CA ALA A 78 2.49 3.14 13.13
C ALA A 78 3.36 4.27 12.56
N TYR A 79 3.55 4.30 11.25
CA TYR A 79 4.25 5.41 10.59
C TYR A 79 3.57 6.75 10.88
N LEU A 80 2.25 6.84 10.70
CA LEU A 80 1.52 8.06 10.99
C LEU A 80 1.64 8.49 12.46
N ALA A 81 1.51 7.55 13.39
CA ALA A 81 1.69 7.82 14.81
C ALA A 81 3.10 8.36 15.13
N VAL A 82 4.16 7.79 14.51
CA VAL A 82 5.53 8.29 14.63
C VAL A 82 5.64 9.71 14.08
N THR A 83 5.04 10.02 12.93
CA THR A 83 5.07 11.37 12.37
C THR A 83 4.30 12.39 13.21
N THR A 84 3.21 12.00 13.87
CA THR A 84 2.50 12.87 14.82
C THR A 84 3.34 13.12 16.07
N VAL A 85 4.02 12.09 16.58
CA VAL A 85 4.95 12.23 17.71
C VAL A 85 6.12 13.14 17.35
N LEU A 86 6.71 12.98 16.17
CA LEU A 86 7.79 13.85 15.69
C LEU A 86 7.34 15.30 15.54
N PHE A 87 6.13 15.52 15.02
CA PHE A 87 5.53 16.85 14.95
C PHE A 87 5.37 17.48 16.34
N PHE A 88 4.79 16.72 17.29
CA PHE A 88 4.61 17.17 18.66
C PHE A 88 5.96 17.49 19.34
N TRP A 89 6.93 16.60 19.24
CA TRP A 89 8.27 16.81 19.79
C TRP A 89 8.94 18.06 19.19
N ALA A 90 8.86 18.22 17.87
CA ALA A 90 9.43 19.37 17.18
C ALA A 90 8.74 20.69 17.56
N ALA A 91 7.44 20.69 17.85
CA ALA A 91 6.71 21.88 18.28
C ALA A 91 6.87 22.19 19.78
N TYR A 92 6.95 21.16 20.63
CA TYR A 92 6.92 21.29 22.10
C TYR A 92 8.31 21.46 22.73
N LYS A 93 9.34 20.77 22.20
CA LYS A 93 10.70 20.77 22.77
C LYS A 93 11.71 21.58 21.97
N THR A 94 11.49 21.78 20.67
CA THR A 94 12.46 22.43 19.79
C THR A 94 11.94 23.73 19.20
N ASP A 95 12.83 24.63 18.83
CA ASP A 95 12.48 25.88 18.13
C ASP A 95 12.56 25.74 16.60
N PHE A 96 12.40 24.53 16.06
CA PHE A 96 12.51 24.26 14.63
C PHE A 96 11.51 25.08 13.80
N PHE A 97 10.22 25.02 14.14
CA PHE A 97 9.18 25.73 13.40
C PHE A 97 9.27 27.25 13.53
N PRO A 98 9.44 27.83 14.75
CA PRO A 98 9.62 29.27 14.89
C PRO A 98 10.84 29.82 14.14
N ARG A 99 11.97 29.10 14.15
CA ARG A 99 13.20 29.55 13.49
C ARG A 99 13.11 29.55 11.98
N HIS A 100 12.40 28.58 11.39
CA HIS A 100 12.29 28.46 9.93
C HIS A 100 11.12 29.27 9.35
N PHE A 101 9.96 29.23 10.00
CA PHE A 101 8.72 29.82 9.46
C PHE A 101 8.31 31.13 10.13
N ARG A 102 9.10 31.64 11.10
CA ARG A 102 8.83 32.87 11.86
C ARG A 102 7.45 32.89 12.52
N VAL A 103 7.00 31.72 12.98
CA VAL A 103 5.74 31.54 13.71
C VAL A 103 5.95 31.68 15.22
N ARG A 104 4.86 31.90 15.96
CA ARG A 104 4.87 32.02 17.42
C ARG A 104 5.46 30.76 18.06
N THR A 105 6.28 30.90 19.10
CA THR A 105 6.90 29.76 19.80
C THR A 105 5.85 28.98 20.60
N LEU A 106 5.80 27.66 20.40
CA LEU A 106 5.03 26.72 21.24
C LEU A 106 5.93 25.93 22.20
N ASN A 107 7.23 26.24 22.22
CA ASN A 107 8.23 25.57 23.02
C ASN A 107 8.03 25.89 24.51
N VAL A 108 7.84 24.84 25.33
CA VAL A 108 7.62 24.97 26.76
C VAL A 108 8.78 25.67 27.50
N ASN A 109 10.01 25.55 26.99
CA ASN A 109 11.20 26.12 27.63
C ASN A 109 11.31 27.64 27.41
N SER A 110 10.64 28.19 26.39
CA SER A 110 10.71 29.60 26.03
C SER A 110 9.49 30.40 26.53
N ILE A 111 8.52 29.73 27.14
CA ILE A 111 7.27 30.33 27.64
C ILE A 111 7.42 30.61 29.14
N GLY A 112 6.78 31.68 29.61
CA GLY A 112 6.77 32.03 31.04
C GLY A 112 6.32 30.87 31.91
N HIS A 113 6.79 30.81 33.15
CA HIS A 113 6.44 29.75 34.10
C HIS A 113 5.05 29.93 34.76
N ASP A 114 4.22 30.84 34.22
CA ASP A 114 2.89 31.11 34.73
C ASP A 114 1.92 30.01 34.31
N MET A 115 1.12 29.51 35.26
CA MET A 115 0.17 28.41 35.04
C MET A 115 -0.82 28.70 33.89
N GLU A 116 -1.27 29.95 33.77
CA GLU A 116 -2.18 30.39 32.71
C GLU A 116 -1.52 30.34 31.32
N SER A 117 -0.23 30.70 31.23
CA SER A 117 0.52 30.70 29.97
C SER A 117 0.79 29.28 29.48
N ILE A 118 1.05 28.35 30.40
CA ILE A 118 1.25 26.92 30.13
C ILE A 118 -0.07 26.28 29.65
N ALA A 119 -1.19 26.59 30.31
CA ALA A 119 -2.51 26.12 29.90
C ALA A 119 -2.83 26.58 28.47
N LYS A 120 -2.70 27.87 28.18
CA LYS A 120 -2.93 28.44 26.84
C LYS A 120 -2.06 27.78 25.77
N ASN A 121 -0.79 27.53 26.07
CA ASN A 121 0.11 26.86 25.13
C ASN A 121 -0.31 25.41 24.85
N THR A 122 -0.76 24.70 25.89
CA THR A 122 -1.23 23.31 25.80
C THR A 122 -2.47 23.21 24.91
N GLU A 123 -3.42 24.14 25.05
CA GLU A 123 -4.63 24.24 24.21
C GLU A 123 -4.30 24.56 22.74
N MET A 124 -3.33 25.46 22.50
CA MET A 124 -2.86 25.78 21.15
C MET A 124 -2.14 24.57 20.52
N LEU A 125 -1.33 23.86 21.30
CA LEU A 125 -0.65 22.63 20.84
C LEU A 125 -1.65 21.51 20.54
N ALA A 126 -2.69 21.35 21.34
CA ALA A 126 -3.79 20.42 21.05
C ALA A 126 -4.46 20.78 19.72
N SER A 127 -4.68 22.06 19.45
CA SER A 127 -5.27 22.54 18.18
C SER A 127 -4.35 22.32 16.98
N ALA A 128 -3.02 22.39 17.18
CA ALA A 128 -2.02 22.04 16.17
C ALA A 128 -2.04 20.55 15.82
N VAL A 129 -1.99 19.70 16.85
CA VAL A 129 -2.02 18.24 16.71
C VAL A 129 -3.34 17.79 16.10
N TYR A 130 -4.46 18.39 16.50
CA TYR A 130 -5.77 18.16 15.91
C TYR A 130 -5.74 18.37 14.39
N LEU A 131 -5.27 19.55 13.94
CA LEU A 131 -5.22 19.85 12.51
C LEU A 131 -4.27 18.89 11.77
N GLN A 132 -3.12 18.57 12.38
CA GLN A 132 -2.15 17.62 11.82
C GLN A 132 -2.78 16.25 11.60
N VAL A 133 -3.34 15.66 12.67
CA VAL A 133 -3.95 14.34 12.67
C VAL A 133 -5.18 14.30 11.77
N SER A 134 -6.02 15.33 11.78
CA SER A 134 -7.22 15.42 10.93
C SER A 134 -6.85 15.40 9.45
N THR A 135 -5.91 16.27 9.04
CA THR A 135 -5.47 16.36 7.63
C THR A 135 -4.88 15.05 7.14
N ILE A 136 -3.96 14.45 7.92
CA ILE A 136 -3.24 13.25 7.48
C ILE A 136 -4.13 12.01 7.47
N SER A 137 -5.09 11.91 8.41
CA SER A 137 -6.06 10.81 8.44
C SER A 137 -7.00 10.85 7.25
N GLN A 138 -7.45 12.05 6.85
CA GLN A 138 -8.25 12.19 5.64
C GLN A 138 -7.42 11.96 4.38
N ALA A 139 -6.18 12.44 4.35
CA ALA A 139 -5.28 12.23 3.22
C ALA A 139 -4.94 10.74 3.02
N LEU A 140 -4.89 9.95 4.09
CA LEU A 140 -4.64 8.50 4.03
C LEU A 140 -5.67 7.76 3.15
N ILE A 141 -6.90 8.28 3.06
CA ILE A 141 -7.97 7.72 2.21
C ILE A 141 -7.56 7.70 0.72
N PHE A 142 -6.75 8.64 0.25
CA PHE A 142 -6.25 8.64 -1.14
C PHE A 142 -5.15 7.58 -1.35
N VAL A 143 -4.27 7.43 -0.36
CA VAL A 143 -3.16 6.46 -0.39
C VAL A 143 -3.68 5.02 -0.34
N THR A 144 -4.70 4.75 0.48
CA THR A 144 -5.26 3.39 0.66
C THR A 144 -6.11 2.95 -0.52
N ARG A 145 -6.79 3.89 -1.17
CA ARG A 145 -7.53 3.69 -2.42
C ARG A 145 -6.63 3.34 -3.59
N SER A 146 -5.47 4.01 -3.69
CA SER A 146 -4.62 3.87 -4.85
C SER A 146 -3.81 2.57 -4.84
N ARG A 147 -3.78 1.89 -6.00
CA ARG A 147 -2.91 0.72 -6.19
C ARG A 147 -1.50 1.16 -6.61
N GLY A 148 -1.39 2.20 -7.44
CA GLY A 148 -0.15 2.87 -7.80
C GLY A 148 0.13 4.09 -6.93
N TRP A 149 0.78 5.09 -7.52
CA TRP A 149 1.05 6.37 -6.88
C TRP A 149 -0.26 7.13 -6.70
N SER A 150 -0.48 7.67 -5.51
CA SER A 150 -1.71 8.36 -5.14
C SER A 150 -1.98 9.59 -6.03
N PHE A 151 -0.93 10.24 -6.53
CA PHE A 151 -1.05 11.40 -7.44
C PHE A 151 -1.46 11.04 -8.87
N THR A 152 -1.19 9.82 -9.33
CA THR A 152 -1.48 9.39 -10.71
C THR A 152 -2.91 8.90 -10.86
N GLU A 153 -3.49 8.37 -9.79
CA GLU A 153 -4.88 7.90 -9.77
C GLU A 153 -5.82 9.04 -9.36
N ARG A 154 -6.60 9.57 -10.30
CA ARG A 154 -7.54 10.65 -10.02
C ARG A 154 -8.66 10.16 -9.09
N PRO A 155 -8.80 10.74 -7.89
CA PRO A 155 -9.95 10.45 -7.03
C PRO A 155 -11.26 10.92 -7.65
N GLY A 156 -12.37 10.27 -7.30
CA GLY A 156 -13.71 10.73 -7.70
C GLY A 156 -13.99 12.16 -7.23
N PHE A 157 -14.71 12.92 -8.06
CA PHE A 157 -15.05 14.32 -7.76
C PHE A 157 -15.76 14.51 -6.41
N LEU A 158 -16.63 13.57 -6.02
CA LEU A 158 -17.34 13.61 -4.73
C LEU A 158 -16.39 13.48 -3.54
N LEU A 159 -15.40 12.59 -3.63
CA LEU A 159 -14.41 12.37 -2.58
C LEU A 159 -13.51 13.61 -2.41
N MET A 160 -13.07 14.21 -3.51
CA MET A 160 -12.29 15.45 -3.49
C MET A 160 -13.06 16.61 -2.89
N PHE A 161 -14.33 16.77 -3.29
CA PHE A 161 -15.18 17.82 -2.73
C PHE A 161 -15.39 17.63 -1.22
N ALA A 162 -15.69 16.39 -0.78
CA ALA A 162 -15.86 16.08 0.63
C ALA A 162 -14.58 16.32 1.44
N PHE A 163 -13.42 15.94 0.90
CA PHE A 163 -12.12 16.23 1.50
C PHE A 163 -11.89 17.73 1.65
N VAL A 164 -12.05 18.51 0.57
CA VAL A 164 -11.84 19.97 0.61
C VAL A 164 -12.78 20.63 1.61
N LEU A 165 -14.06 20.24 1.64
CA LEU A 165 -15.03 20.80 2.56
C LEU A 165 -14.70 20.46 4.02
N ALA A 166 -14.43 19.18 4.32
CA ALA A 166 -14.09 18.76 5.68
C ALA A 166 -12.80 19.41 6.16
N GLN A 167 -11.82 19.54 5.28
CA GLN A 167 -10.52 20.11 5.60
C GLN A 167 -10.55 21.65 5.71
N LEU A 168 -11.44 22.31 4.97
CA LEU A 168 -11.74 23.73 5.14
C LEU A 168 -12.34 23.97 6.54
N ILE A 169 -13.31 23.15 6.95
CA ILE A 169 -13.89 23.22 8.30
C ILE A 169 -12.81 22.99 9.36
N ALA A 170 -12.01 21.92 9.24
CA ALA A 170 -10.94 21.63 10.20
C ALA A 170 -9.91 22.77 10.30
N SER A 171 -9.55 23.38 9.17
CA SER A 171 -8.60 24.51 9.12
C SER A 171 -9.19 25.77 9.78
N LEU A 172 -10.48 26.05 9.57
CA LEU A 172 -11.17 27.17 10.22
C LEU A 172 -11.30 26.97 11.73
N LEU A 173 -11.68 25.76 12.16
CA LEU A 173 -11.78 25.41 13.58
C LEU A 173 -10.42 25.58 14.29
N SER A 174 -9.35 25.05 13.70
CA SER A 174 -8.00 25.16 14.28
C SER A 174 -7.44 26.60 14.25
N ALA A 175 -7.76 27.38 13.21
CA ALA A 175 -7.22 28.73 13.05
C ALA A 175 -7.92 29.79 13.90
N LEU A 176 -9.25 29.69 14.06
CA LEU A 176 -10.09 30.81 14.54
C LEU A 176 -10.92 30.50 15.78
N VAL A 177 -11.22 29.24 16.08
CA VAL A 177 -12.18 28.93 17.15
C VAL A 177 -11.47 28.86 18.50
N ASP A 178 -11.90 29.74 19.39
CA ASP A 178 -11.60 29.69 20.82
C ASP A 178 -12.84 29.16 21.54
N TRP A 179 -12.76 27.96 22.12
CA TRP A 179 -13.87 27.36 22.85
C TRP A 179 -13.40 26.88 24.22
N GLU A 180 -13.75 27.66 25.25
CA GLU A 180 -13.33 27.40 26.64
C GLU A 180 -13.88 26.07 27.18
N LEU A 181 -15.09 25.67 26.77
CA LEU A 181 -15.72 24.41 27.19
C LEU A 181 -14.99 23.17 26.64
N ALA A 182 -14.29 23.32 25.52
CA ALA A 182 -13.60 22.22 24.85
C ALA A 182 -12.06 22.27 25.04
N SER A 183 -11.55 23.24 25.81
CA SER A 183 -10.10 23.52 25.95
C SER A 183 -9.41 23.68 24.60
N ILE A 184 -10.07 24.39 23.68
CA ILE A 184 -9.61 24.63 22.31
C ILE A 184 -9.24 26.10 22.19
N ARG A 185 -8.06 26.36 21.66
CA ARG A 185 -7.61 27.72 21.36
C ARG A 185 -7.03 27.81 19.95
N GLY A 186 -7.50 28.80 19.20
CA GLY A 186 -7.08 29.10 17.85
C GLY A 186 -5.57 29.35 17.79
N ILE A 187 -4.88 28.60 16.94
CA ILE A 187 -3.43 28.73 16.76
C ILE A 187 -3.04 29.84 15.77
N GLY A 188 -3.99 30.26 14.94
CA GLY A 188 -3.82 31.26 13.90
C GLY A 188 -3.27 30.73 12.56
N TRP A 189 -3.45 31.52 11.50
CA TRP A 189 -3.18 31.12 10.12
C TRP A 189 -1.72 30.78 9.81
N GLY A 190 -0.76 31.40 10.50
CA GLY A 190 0.67 31.12 10.30
C GLY A 190 1.01 29.67 10.65
N TRP A 191 0.54 29.20 11.80
CA TRP A 191 0.71 27.81 12.22
C TRP A 191 -0.11 26.84 11.36
N THR A 192 -1.34 27.21 10.99
CA THR A 192 -2.18 26.42 10.07
C THR A 192 -1.42 26.12 8.77
N GLY A 193 -0.78 27.13 8.15
CA GLY A 193 0.01 26.94 6.93
C GLY A 193 1.22 26.01 7.12
N VAL A 194 1.94 26.13 8.24
CA VAL A 194 3.08 25.26 8.58
C VAL A 194 2.64 23.80 8.75
N ILE A 195 1.51 23.57 9.43
CA ILE A 195 0.94 22.24 9.63
C ILE A 195 0.53 21.61 8.29
N TRP A 196 -0.08 22.40 7.41
CA TRP A 196 -0.41 21.97 6.05
C TRP A 196 0.83 21.55 5.26
N LEU A 197 1.89 22.36 5.29
CA LEU A 197 3.14 22.05 4.60
C LEU A 197 3.77 20.75 5.15
N TYR A 198 3.79 20.59 6.48
CA TYR A 198 4.24 19.37 7.13
C TYR A 198 3.44 18.15 6.65
N ASN A 199 2.11 18.24 6.63
CA ASN A 199 1.25 17.13 6.19
C ASN A 199 1.46 16.79 4.72
N ILE A 200 1.65 17.77 3.83
CA ILE A 200 1.93 17.52 2.41
C ILE A 200 3.24 16.73 2.27
N LEU A 201 4.28 17.10 3.02
CA LEU A 201 5.56 16.40 3.00
C LEU A 201 5.42 14.95 3.50
N ILE A 202 4.77 14.75 4.64
CA ILE A 202 4.53 13.41 5.19
C ILE A 202 3.65 12.55 4.27
N TYR A 203 2.67 13.17 3.62
CA TYR A 203 1.80 12.52 2.65
C TYR A 203 2.57 11.99 1.43
N MET A 204 3.50 12.78 0.88
CA MET A 204 4.35 12.31 -0.22
C MET A 204 5.20 11.09 0.17
N LEU A 205 5.63 10.99 1.44
CA LEU A 205 6.41 9.87 1.96
C LEU A 205 5.57 8.59 2.20
N LEU A 206 4.24 8.69 2.28
CA LEU A 206 3.37 7.51 2.48
C LEU A 206 3.39 6.55 1.29
N ASP A 207 3.48 7.07 0.06
CA ASP A 207 3.45 6.25 -1.16
C ASP A 207 4.68 5.31 -1.29
N PRO A 208 5.92 5.77 -1.09
CA PRO A 208 7.09 4.89 -1.02
C PRO A 208 6.96 3.79 0.03
N ILE A 209 6.48 4.13 1.24
CA ILE A 209 6.30 3.17 2.34
C ILE A 209 5.23 2.13 1.97
N LYS A 210 4.12 2.56 1.39
CA LYS A 210 3.07 1.67 0.88
C LYS A 210 3.63 0.62 -0.08
N PHE A 211 4.48 1.03 -1.03
CA PHE A 211 5.10 0.09 -1.97
C PHE A 211 6.09 -0.85 -1.29
N ALA A 212 6.93 -0.34 -0.38
CA ALA A 212 7.88 -1.17 0.36
C ALA A 212 7.17 -2.28 1.15
N VAL A 213 6.08 -1.94 1.83
CA VAL A 213 5.31 -2.89 2.64
C VAL A 213 4.60 -3.93 1.76
N ARG A 214 3.96 -3.51 0.65
CA ARG A 214 3.35 -4.43 -0.31
C ARG A 214 4.38 -5.36 -0.94
N TYR A 215 5.55 -4.86 -1.28
CA TYR A 215 6.64 -5.66 -1.83
C TYR A 215 7.15 -6.71 -0.84
N GLY A 216 7.32 -6.32 0.43
CA GLY A 216 7.69 -7.24 1.51
C GLY A 216 6.65 -8.34 1.74
N LEU A 217 5.36 -7.97 1.75
CA LEU A 217 4.25 -8.91 1.97
C LEU A 217 3.96 -9.82 0.76
N SER A 218 4.27 -9.37 -0.46
CA SER A 218 4.08 -10.16 -1.69
C SER A 218 4.96 -11.43 -1.74
N GLY A 219 5.85 -11.65 -0.76
CA GLY A 219 6.74 -12.81 -0.71
C GLY A 219 7.87 -12.77 -1.74
N ARG A 220 7.85 -11.83 -2.70
CA ARG A 220 8.91 -11.66 -3.71
C ARG A 220 10.25 -11.31 -3.07
N ALA A 221 10.24 -10.54 -1.98
CA ALA A 221 11.44 -10.26 -1.18
C ALA A 221 12.00 -11.53 -0.52
N TRP A 222 11.13 -12.38 0.04
CA TRP A 222 11.54 -13.65 0.63
C TRP A 222 12.06 -14.62 -0.43
N ASN A 223 11.39 -14.72 -1.58
CA ASN A 223 11.82 -15.56 -2.70
C ASN A 223 13.19 -15.15 -3.22
N LEU A 224 13.48 -13.85 -3.37
CA LEU A 224 14.81 -13.36 -3.77
C LEU A 224 15.91 -13.74 -2.78
N VAL A 225 15.62 -13.71 -1.47
CA VAL A 225 16.58 -14.09 -0.44
C VAL A 225 16.78 -15.60 -0.38
N THR A 226 15.69 -16.39 -0.48
CA THR A 226 15.79 -17.86 -0.51
C THR A 226 16.44 -18.35 -1.80
N ASP A 227 16.07 -17.80 -2.96
CA ASP A 227 16.63 -18.19 -4.26
C ASP A 227 18.11 -17.84 -4.34
N ASN A 228 18.53 -16.67 -3.84
CA ASN A 228 19.96 -16.36 -3.74
C ASN A 228 20.69 -17.34 -2.79
N LYS A 229 20.10 -17.65 -1.63
CA LYS A 229 20.71 -18.58 -0.66
C LYS A 229 20.78 -20.02 -1.20
N VAL A 230 19.78 -20.43 -1.97
CA VAL A 230 19.74 -21.72 -2.68
C VAL A 230 20.71 -21.72 -3.85
N ALA A 231 20.86 -20.63 -4.60
CA ALA A 231 21.81 -20.50 -5.70
C ALA A 231 23.27 -20.60 -5.21
N PHE A 232 23.61 -19.95 -4.09
CA PHE A 232 24.94 -20.08 -3.46
C PHE A 232 25.19 -21.49 -2.89
N SER A 233 24.14 -22.19 -2.44
CA SER A 233 24.22 -23.59 -1.98
C SER A 233 24.39 -24.57 -3.16
N ASN A 234 23.63 -24.38 -4.25
CA ASN A 234 23.62 -25.28 -5.40
C ASN A 234 24.88 -25.15 -6.26
N GLN A 235 25.52 -23.96 -6.32
CA GLN A 235 26.75 -23.77 -7.11
C GLN A 235 27.95 -24.59 -6.64
N LYS A 236 27.91 -25.22 -5.45
CA LYS A 236 29.03 -26.06 -4.98
C LYS A 236 29.15 -27.40 -5.72
N ASN A 237 28.09 -27.87 -6.39
CA ASN A 237 28.05 -29.18 -7.06
C ASN A 237 27.47 -29.13 -8.49
N PHE A 238 27.33 -27.95 -9.10
CA PHE A 238 26.87 -27.85 -10.50
C PHE A 238 27.83 -28.63 -11.42
N GLY A 239 27.30 -29.67 -12.08
CA GLY A 239 28.05 -30.52 -13.01
C GLY A 239 28.64 -31.79 -12.41
N LYS A 240 28.69 -31.96 -11.08
CA LYS A 240 29.21 -33.20 -10.46
C LYS A 240 28.26 -34.37 -10.66
N GLU A 241 26.95 -34.16 -10.46
CA GLU A 241 25.93 -35.17 -10.69
C GLU A 241 25.75 -35.49 -12.18
N ALA A 242 25.78 -34.47 -13.05
CA ALA A 242 25.72 -34.67 -14.50
C ALA A 242 26.95 -35.44 -15.03
N SER A 243 28.14 -35.14 -14.51
CA SER A 243 29.37 -35.87 -14.86
C SER A 243 29.38 -37.29 -14.30
N GLN A 244 28.87 -37.51 -13.08
CA GLN A 244 28.73 -38.84 -12.49
C GLN A 244 27.66 -39.68 -13.23
N ALA A 245 26.56 -39.07 -13.65
CA ALA A 245 25.52 -39.73 -14.44
C ALA A 245 26.02 -40.08 -15.84
N ALA A 246 26.77 -39.17 -16.49
CA ALA A 246 27.42 -39.44 -17.78
C ALA A 246 28.47 -40.55 -17.66
N TRP A 247 29.33 -40.51 -16.63
CA TRP A 247 30.33 -41.55 -16.37
C TRP A 247 29.68 -42.91 -16.05
N ALA A 248 28.61 -42.93 -15.24
CA ALA A 248 27.86 -44.15 -14.96
C ALA A 248 27.14 -44.70 -16.21
N HIS A 249 26.68 -43.81 -17.09
CA HIS A 249 26.09 -44.20 -18.37
C HIS A 249 27.15 -44.79 -19.32
N GLU A 250 28.33 -44.18 -19.39
CA GLU A 250 29.44 -44.62 -20.25
C GLU A 250 30.07 -45.94 -19.77
N GLN A 251 30.18 -46.13 -18.45
CA GLN A 251 30.56 -47.40 -17.80
C GLN A 251 29.57 -48.52 -18.13
N ARG A 252 28.25 -48.24 -18.14
CA ARG A 252 27.24 -49.23 -18.54
C ARG A 252 27.33 -49.60 -20.02
N THR A 253 27.68 -48.66 -20.89
CA THR A 253 27.86 -48.94 -22.33
C THR A 253 29.13 -49.73 -22.64
N LEU A 254 30.22 -49.52 -21.87
CA LEU A 254 31.48 -50.27 -22.03
C LEU A 254 31.37 -51.73 -21.60
N HIS A 255 30.50 -52.03 -20.63
CA HIS A 255 30.34 -53.39 -20.08
C HIS A 255 29.43 -54.33 -20.88
N GLY A 256 28.98 -53.93 -22.08
CA GLY A 256 28.26 -54.83 -22.99
C GLY A 256 26.91 -55.35 -22.47
N LEU A 257 26.35 -54.77 -21.41
CA LEU A 257 24.95 -55.01 -21.04
C LEU A 257 24.05 -54.17 -21.95
N GLU A 258 23.73 -54.71 -23.11
CA GLU A 258 22.65 -54.20 -23.94
C GLU A 258 21.33 -54.38 -23.17
N SER A 259 20.84 -53.29 -22.58
CA SER A 259 19.66 -53.38 -21.73
C SER A 259 18.43 -53.63 -22.59
N ALA A 260 17.77 -54.78 -22.35
CA ALA A 260 16.39 -55.04 -22.75
C ALA A 260 15.37 -53.98 -22.23
N GLY A 261 15.84 -52.95 -21.50
CA GLY A 261 15.07 -51.79 -21.07
C GLY A 261 15.04 -50.62 -22.06
N ARG A 262 15.87 -50.61 -23.12
CA ARG A 262 15.91 -49.49 -24.10
C ARG A 262 14.60 -49.38 -24.89
N GLU A 263 13.99 -50.50 -25.28
CA GLU A 263 12.67 -50.51 -25.93
C GLU A 263 11.56 -50.08 -24.97
N LYS A 264 11.57 -50.58 -23.72
CA LYS A 264 10.56 -50.19 -22.72
C LYS A 264 10.64 -48.71 -22.34
N ALA A 265 11.84 -48.17 -22.17
CA ALA A 265 12.04 -46.76 -21.86
C ALA A 265 11.64 -45.86 -23.04
N ALA A 266 12.03 -46.22 -24.27
CA ALA A 266 11.62 -45.49 -25.47
C ALA A 266 10.10 -45.55 -25.71
N SER A 267 9.45 -46.70 -25.49
CA SER A 267 7.99 -46.80 -25.56
C SER A 267 7.28 -46.02 -24.46
N MET A 268 7.85 -45.95 -23.24
CA MET A 268 7.27 -45.18 -22.14
C MET A 268 7.42 -43.66 -22.38
N GLU A 269 8.55 -43.21 -22.93
CA GLU A 269 8.75 -41.82 -23.35
C GLU A 269 7.82 -41.43 -24.51
N LEU A 270 7.65 -42.31 -25.51
CA LEU A 270 6.68 -42.10 -26.60
C LEU A 270 5.25 -42.01 -26.07
N GLY A 271 4.87 -42.86 -25.11
CA GLY A 271 3.57 -42.79 -24.44
C GLY A 271 3.36 -41.48 -23.69
N HIS A 272 4.38 -41.02 -22.96
CA HIS A 272 4.33 -39.74 -22.24
C HIS A 272 4.23 -38.54 -23.19
N MET A 273 4.99 -38.53 -24.28
CA MET A 273 4.89 -37.48 -25.31
C MET A 273 3.53 -37.48 -26.02
N ALA A 274 2.93 -38.64 -26.27
CA ALA A 274 1.59 -38.75 -26.83
C ALA A 274 0.50 -38.21 -25.87
N GLU A 275 0.63 -38.49 -24.57
CA GLU A 275 -0.27 -38.00 -23.53
C GLU A 275 -0.18 -36.47 -23.39
N GLU A 276 1.03 -35.91 -23.42
CA GLU A 276 1.25 -34.47 -23.37
C GLU A 276 0.71 -33.73 -24.60
N THR A 277 0.94 -34.28 -25.80
CA THR A 277 0.39 -33.70 -27.04
C THR A 277 -1.13 -33.75 -27.05
N LYS A 278 -1.75 -34.84 -26.55
CA LYS A 278 -3.19 -34.94 -26.38
C LYS A 278 -3.73 -33.90 -25.39
N ARG A 279 -3.11 -33.73 -24.22
CA ARG A 279 -3.50 -32.69 -23.25
C ARG A 279 -3.38 -31.28 -23.83
N ARG A 280 -2.33 -30.99 -24.60
CA ARG A 280 -2.17 -29.68 -25.26
C ARG A 280 -3.24 -29.44 -26.31
N ALA A 281 -3.61 -30.46 -27.09
CA ALA A 281 -4.70 -30.37 -28.06
C ALA A 281 -6.07 -30.15 -27.39
N GLU A 282 -6.34 -30.83 -26.27
CA GLU A 282 -7.57 -30.67 -25.48
C GLU A 282 -7.70 -29.23 -24.94
N ILE A 283 -6.61 -28.65 -24.42
CA ILE A 283 -6.58 -27.27 -23.92
C ILE A 283 -6.84 -26.27 -25.05
N THR A 284 -6.24 -26.47 -26.23
CA THR A 284 -6.49 -25.61 -27.41
C THR A 284 -7.95 -25.71 -27.86
N ARG A 285 -8.53 -26.90 -27.87
CA ARG A 285 -9.95 -27.12 -28.18
C ARG A 285 -10.88 -26.42 -27.17
N LEU A 286 -10.60 -26.53 -25.87
CA LEU A 286 -11.40 -25.87 -24.83
C LEU A 286 -11.32 -24.34 -24.94
N ARG A 287 -10.14 -23.78 -25.26
CA ARG A 287 -9.98 -22.34 -25.52
C ARG A 287 -10.79 -21.89 -26.73
N ALA A 288 -10.81 -22.67 -27.81
CA ALA A 288 -11.61 -22.39 -29.01
C ALA A 288 -13.13 -22.33 -28.72
N VAL A 289 -13.62 -23.17 -27.80
CA VAL A 289 -15.06 -23.24 -27.46
C VAL A 289 -15.48 -22.17 -26.44
N HIS A 290 -14.66 -21.89 -25.42
CA HIS A 290 -15.06 -21.02 -24.31
C HIS A 290 -14.74 -19.53 -24.50
N THR A 291 -13.82 -19.17 -25.38
CA THR A 291 -13.45 -17.76 -25.60
C THR A 291 -14.08 -17.21 -26.88
N LEU A 292 -14.57 -15.96 -26.83
CA LEU A 292 -15.08 -15.26 -28.02
C LEU A 292 -14.02 -15.16 -29.11
N LYS A 293 -12.77 -14.88 -28.73
CA LYS A 293 -11.62 -14.87 -29.63
C LYS A 293 -11.43 -16.22 -30.31
N GLY A 294 -11.44 -17.32 -29.55
CA GLY A 294 -11.32 -18.67 -30.08
C GLY A 294 -12.46 -19.07 -31.02
N LYS A 295 -13.71 -18.63 -30.78
CA LYS A 295 -14.83 -18.87 -31.68
C LYS A 295 -14.68 -18.12 -33.01
N VAL A 296 -14.17 -16.89 -32.98
CA VAL A 296 -13.91 -16.08 -34.18
C VAL A 296 -12.77 -16.68 -35.00
N GLU A 297 -11.68 -17.06 -34.35
CA GLU A 297 -10.53 -17.71 -35.00
C GLU A 297 -10.93 -19.04 -35.66
N ASN A 298 -11.72 -19.87 -34.97
CA ASN A 298 -12.19 -21.15 -35.51
C ASN A 298 -13.20 -20.97 -36.66
N ALA A 299 -14.05 -19.95 -36.60
CA ALA A 299 -14.98 -19.62 -37.69
C ALA A 299 -14.26 -19.07 -38.94
N ALA A 300 -13.17 -18.33 -38.76
CA ALA A 300 -12.34 -17.85 -39.87
C ALA A 300 -11.56 -19.00 -40.51
N MET A 301 -11.00 -19.91 -39.70
CA MET A 301 -10.29 -21.09 -40.17
C MET A 301 -11.22 -22.03 -40.96
N LEU A 302 -12.48 -22.22 -40.52
CA LEU A 302 -13.52 -22.97 -41.26
C LEU A 302 -13.91 -22.33 -42.60
N LYS A 303 -13.72 -21.02 -42.75
CA LYS A 303 -13.94 -20.29 -44.00
C LYS A 303 -12.71 -20.25 -44.90
N GLY A 304 -11.61 -20.92 -44.52
CA GLY A 304 -10.35 -20.92 -45.26
C GLY A 304 -9.61 -19.58 -45.22
N ILE A 305 -9.90 -18.73 -44.24
CA ILE A 305 -9.22 -17.44 -44.05
C ILE A 305 -8.05 -17.69 -43.09
N ASP A 306 -6.83 -17.60 -43.60
CA ASP A 306 -5.62 -17.71 -42.80
C ASP A 306 -5.41 -16.41 -42.00
N LEU A 307 -5.57 -16.48 -40.68
CA LEU A 307 -5.50 -15.32 -39.78
C LEU A 307 -4.07 -14.97 -39.37
N ASP A 308 -3.11 -15.88 -39.57
CA ASP A 308 -1.71 -15.65 -39.22
C ASP A 308 -1.09 -14.56 -40.13
N ASP A 309 -1.59 -14.41 -41.34
CA ASP A 309 -1.14 -13.38 -42.29
C ASP A 309 -1.72 -11.98 -41.99
N ILE A 310 -2.87 -11.91 -41.31
CA ILE A 310 -3.54 -10.65 -40.95
C ILE A 310 -2.89 -10.00 -39.72
N ASN A 311 -2.38 -10.80 -38.78
CA ASN A 311 -1.74 -10.30 -37.56
C ASN A 311 -0.29 -9.80 -37.80
N ASN A 312 0.35 -10.18 -38.91
CA ASN A 312 1.68 -9.70 -39.29
C ASN A 312 1.67 -8.35 -40.03
N GLN A 313 0.50 -7.76 -40.33
CA GLN A 313 0.42 -6.53 -41.12
C GLN A 313 0.42 -5.21 -40.33
N HIS A 314 0.61 -5.21 -39.02
CA HIS A 314 0.59 -3.95 -38.24
C HIS A 314 1.85 -3.75 -37.41
N TYR A 315 2.99 -3.50 -38.07
CA TYR A 315 4.07 -2.62 -37.57
C TYR A 315 4.96 -2.13 -38.72
N THR A 316 4.46 -1.15 -39.50
CA THR A 316 5.26 -0.05 -40.08
C THR A 316 4.31 1.07 -40.48
N VAL A 317 4.06 2.03 -39.59
CA VAL A 317 4.25 3.50 -39.72
C VAL A 317 4.27 4.07 -38.30
#